data_AF-A0A7U9MNN5-F1
#
_entry.id   AF-A0A7U9MNN5-F1
#
_cell.length_a   1.000
_cell.length_b   1.000
_cell.length_c   1.000
_cell.angle_alpha   90.00
_cell.angle_beta   90.00
_cell.angle_gamma   90.00
#
_symmetry.space_group_name_H-M   'P 1'
#
loop_
_entity.id
_entity.type
_entity.pdbx_description
1 polymer ?
#
loop_
_entity_poly.entity_id
_entity_poly.type
_entity_poly.pdbx_seq_one_letter_code
_entity_poly.pdbx_strand_id
1 'polypeptide(L)'
;MKKIILFAAKCFIVCFGTLFFLFILNQRYEQVRDNPYSDADKFFHMKEYPDIQICNLGSSHGENAFKYDQLAYARGYQCFNFAMSSQTYNYDYALLSMYKKQFADNCLMFIPVSYFSFNNEVTNEQEEQFLTAKYYTFLSPRYIPNYDPYIDIVTHYLPILSAGEDITKILPFPSPALKVFAAEAPAALSPEELAAKEVEFKEKAQNRYHRHMDDKEEYFLQERIDNLYDILAFCKENGITAVLITTPYTSLYSELFSPEFKEEFYAEVNAIASKACVPYYDFSDDERFSNRLELFADADHLNAEGAAYFMNVLELEIPEMQDFLLHNEPNRW
;
A
#
# COMPACT_ATOMS: atom_id res chain seq x y z
N MET A 1 -57.19 21.83 4.78
CA MET A 1 -55.94 22.15 5.52
C MET A 1 -55.59 21.12 6.61
N LYS A 2 -56.42 20.88 7.63
CA LYS A 2 -56.09 19.91 8.73
C LYS A 2 -55.70 18.50 8.26
N LYS A 3 -56.40 17.93 7.28
CA LYS A 3 -56.09 16.59 6.72
C LYS A 3 -54.73 16.54 6.01
N ILE A 4 -54.36 17.61 5.31
CA ILE A 4 -53.07 17.72 4.59
C ILE A 4 -51.92 17.85 5.60
N ILE A 5 -52.09 18.67 6.64
CA ILE A 5 -51.11 18.82 7.72
C ILE A 5 -50.89 17.50 8.45
N LEU A 6 -51.98 16.77 8.77
CA LEU A 6 -51.89 15.47 9.41
C LEU A 6 -51.19 14.42 8.53
N PHE A 7 -51.45 14.43 7.22
CA PHE A 7 -50.76 13.56 6.26
C PHE A 7 -49.27 13.88 6.19
N ALA A 8 -48.89 15.16 6.03
CA ALA A 8 -47.50 15.59 6.02
C ALA A 8 -46.76 15.23 7.33
N ALA A 9 -47.41 15.41 8.48
CA ALA A 9 -46.85 15.02 9.78
C ALA A 9 -46.60 13.51 9.88
N LYS A 10 -47.51 12.66 9.36
CA LYS A 10 -47.31 11.21 9.30
C LYS A 10 -46.14 10.83 8.40
N CYS A 11 -46.03 11.44 7.22
CA CYS A 11 -44.89 11.23 6.32
C CYS A 11 -43.57 11.61 7.00
N PHE A 12 -43.53 12.76 7.68
CA PHE A 12 -42.34 13.21 8.41
C PHE A 12 -41.94 12.23 9.53
N ILE A 13 -42.91 11.75 10.32
CA ILE A 13 -42.66 10.77 11.38
C ILE A 13 -42.09 9.47 10.80
N VAL A 14 -42.61 8.98 9.69
CA VAL A 14 -42.11 7.77 9.04
C VAL A 14 -40.68 7.98 8.53
N CYS A 15 -40.42 9.07 7.79
CA CYS A 15 -39.08 9.39 7.30
C CYS A 15 -38.08 9.55 8.44
N PHE A 16 -38.43 10.31 9.48
CA PHE A 16 -37.57 10.51 10.66
C PHE A 16 -37.34 9.20 11.40
N GLY A 17 -38.38 8.38 11.59
CA GLY A 17 -38.27 7.06 12.21
C GLY A 17 -37.34 6.12 11.44
N THR A 18 -37.43 6.09 10.12
CA THR A 18 -36.52 5.31 9.26
C THR A 18 -35.09 5.80 9.36
N LEU A 19 -34.84 7.11 9.28
CA LEU A 19 -33.49 7.69 9.40
C LEU A 19 -32.89 7.44 10.79
N PHE A 20 -33.70 7.57 11.85
CA PHE A 20 -33.27 7.29 13.22
C PHE A 20 -32.93 5.81 13.42
N PHE A 21 -33.73 4.90 12.85
CA PHE A 21 -33.44 3.47 12.88
C PHE A 21 -32.16 3.13 12.10
N LEU A 22 -31.98 3.71 10.91
CA LEU A 22 -30.76 3.55 10.13
C LEU A 22 -29.53 4.06 10.90
N PHE A 23 -29.65 5.20 11.58
CA PHE A 23 -28.59 5.74 12.43
C PHE A 23 -28.21 4.78 13.57
N ILE A 24 -29.19 4.17 14.25
CA ILE A 24 -28.92 3.17 15.30
C ILE A 24 -28.21 1.94 14.72
N LEU A 25 -28.66 1.43 13.57
CA LEU A 25 -28.01 0.31 12.92
C LEU A 25 -26.57 0.65 12.53
N ASN A 26 -26.36 1.85 11.99
CA ASN A 26 -25.03 2.32 11.61
C ASN A 26 -24.08 2.38 12.80
N GLN A 27 -24.52 2.98 13.91
CA GLN A 27 -23.73 3.06 15.14
C GLN A 27 -23.37 1.68 15.71
N ARG A 28 -24.29 0.70 15.61
CA ARG A 28 -23.98 -0.67 16.02
C ARG A 28 -23.00 -1.35 15.09
N TYR A 29 -23.16 -1.15 13.78
CA TYR A 29 -22.27 -1.73 12.79
C TYR A 29 -20.83 -1.20 12.94
N GLU A 30 -20.67 0.09 13.18
CA GLU A 30 -19.35 0.70 13.45
C GLU A 30 -18.62 0.05 14.64
N GLN A 31 -19.34 -0.49 15.62
CA GLN A 31 -18.75 -1.16 16.79
C GLN A 31 -18.32 -2.60 16.55
N VAL A 32 -18.87 -3.25 15.52
CA VAL A 32 -18.67 -4.68 15.26
C VAL A 32 -18.02 -4.97 13.91
N ARG A 33 -17.91 -3.97 13.03
CA ARG A 33 -17.22 -4.12 11.76
C ARG A 33 -15.72 -4.29 12.00
N ASP A 34 -15.10 -5.13 11.19
CA ASP A 34 -13.65 -5.22 11.15
C ASP A 34 -13.06 -3.94 10.54
N ASN A 35 -11.78 -3.64 10.81
CA ASN A 35 -11.03 -2.62 10.09
C ASN A 35 -10.16 -3.31 9.02
N PRO A 36 -10.68 -3.54 7.80
CA PRO A 36 -9.89 -4.15 6.73
C PRO A 36 -8.79 -3.23 6.18
N TYR A 37 -8.76 -1.95 6.58
CA TYR A 37 -7.85 -0.93 6.07
C TYR A 37 -6.90 -0.42 7.17
N SER A 38 -6.48 -1.31 8.08
CA SER A 38 -5.59 -0.94 9.18
C SER A 38 -4.20 -0.45 8.70
N ASP A 39 -3.78 -0.83 7.50
CA ASP A 39 -2.60 -0.28 6.81
C ASP A 39 -2.71 1.25 6.58
N ALA A 40 -3.93 1.76 6.42
CA ALA A 40 -4.22 3.18 6.26
C ALA A 40 -4.22 3.97 7.59
N ASP A 41 -4.26 3.30 8.76
CA ASP A 41 -4.40 3.97 10.05
C ASP A 41 -3.23 4.93 10.33
N LYS A 42 -2.03 4.65 9.77
CA LYS A 42 -0.86 5.54 9.86
C LYS A 42 -1.13 6.95 9.34
N PHE A 43 -2.08 7.11 8.40
CA PHE A 43 -2.39 8.42 7.84
C PHE A 43 -3.17 9.33 8.80
N PHE A 44 -3.82 8.78 9.82
CA PHE A 44 -4.46 9.58 10.87
C PHE A 44 -3.45 10.32 11.74
N HIS A 45 -2.19 9.86 11.72
CA HIS A 45 -1.08 10.42 12.48
C HIS A 45 -0.15 11.31 11.64
N MET A 46 -0.49 11.65 10.40
CA MET A 46 0.39 12.44 9.51
C MET A 46 0.85 13.79 10.07
N LYS A 47 0.13 14.37 11.03
CA LYS A 47 0.55 15.61 11.70
C LYS A 47 1.77 15.43 12.60
N GLU A 48 2.05 14.19 13.01
CA GLU A 48 3.22 13.80 13.80
C GLU A 48 4.47 13.61 12.93
N TYR A 49 4.33 13.73 11.61
CA TYR A 49 5.41 13.59 10.63
C TYR A 49 5.61 14.90 9.83
N PRO A 50 6.04 16.01 10.47
CA PRO A 50 6.44 17.22 9.75
C PRO A 50 7.83 17.02 9.11
N ASP A 51 8.08 17.72 8.00
CA ASP A 51 9.40 17.80 7.38
C ASP A 51 10.04 16.41 7.11
N ILE A 52 9.29 15.51 6.49
CA ILE A 52 9.72 14.15 6.09
C ILE A 52 10.96 14.24 5.21
N GLN A 53 12.04 13.61 5.69
CA GLN A 53 13.39 13.62 5.11
C GLN A 53 13.65 12.39 4.23
N ILE A 54 13.16 11.22 4.64
CA ILE A 54 13.35 9.96 3.90
C ILE A 54 12.01 9.21 3.84
N CYS A 55 11.58 8.82 2.65
CA CYS A 55 10.31 8.12 2.51
C CYS A 55 10.31 7.15 1.34
N ASN A 56 9.23 6.37 1.26
CA ASN A 56 8.95 5.54 0.11
C ASN A 56 7.45 5.53 -0.23
N LEU A 57 7.17 5.21 -1.48
CA LEU A 57 5.84 4.96 -2.04
C LEU A 57 5.61 3.47 -2.28
N GLY A 58 4.48 3.12 -2.90
CA GLY A 58 4.30 1.85 -3.58
C GLY A 58 3.29 0.89 -2.94
N SER A 59 3.27 -0.33 -3.46
CA SER A 59 2.39 -1.42 -3.04
C SER A 59 2.89 -2.12 -1.76
N SER A 60 2.40 -3.33 -1.47
CA SER A 60 2.91 -4.19 -0.41
C SER A 60 4.43 -4.45 -0.51
N HIS A 61 5.01 -4.35 -1.72
CA HIS A 61 6.47 -4.43 -1.92
C HIS A 61 7.19 -3.27 -1.24
N GLY A 62 6.65 -2.05 -1.35
CA GLY A 62 7.16 -0.89 -0.62
C GLY A 62 6.82 -0.93 0.88
N GLU A 63 5.63 -1.42 1.22
CA GLU A 63 5.18 -1.51 2.61
C GLU A 63 6.11 -2.39 3.45
N ASN A 64 6.49 -3.55 2.88
CA ASN A 64 7.29 -4.54 3.60
C ASN A 64 8.79 -4.35 3.45
N ALA A 65 9.29 -3.71 2.39
CA ALA A 65 10.73 -3.59 2.16
C ALA A 65 11.39 -2.44 2.95
N PHE A 66 10.67 -1.33 3.20
CA PHE A 66 11.25 -0.13 3.78
C PHE A 66 10.91 0.02 5.26
N LYS A 67 11.91 -0.23 6.12
CA LYS A 67 11.80 -0.13 7.58
C LYS A 67 12.72 0.94 8.15
N TYR A 68 12.12 2.06 8.59
CA TYR A 68 12.88 3.24 8.98
C TYR A 68 13.29 3.32 10.45
N ASP A 69 13.00 2.33 11.29
CA ASP A 69 13.25 2.38 12.73
C ASP A 69 14.68 2.82 13.10
N GLN A 70 15.69 2.32 12.39
CA GLN A 70 17.08 2.69 12.67
C GLN A 70 17.37 4.16 12.33
N LEU A 71 16.92 4.63 11.16
CA LEU A 71 17.09 6.02 10.74
C LEU A 71 16.30 6.99 11.64
N ALA A 72 15.07 6.62 11.99
CA ALA A 72 14.19 7.45 12.78
C ALA A 72 14.61 7.50 14.26
N TYR A 73 14.75 6.35 14.93
CA TYR A 73 14.97 6.31 16.38
C TYR A 73 16.43 6.45 16.78
N ALA A 74 17.37 5.86 16.01
CA ALA A 74 18.79 5.92 16.36
C ALA A 74 19.48 7.16 15.81
N ARG A 75 19.00 7.70 14.68
CA ARG A 75 19.64 8.82 13.97
C ARG A 75 18.78 10.08 13.90
N GLY A 76 17.49 10.01 14.27
CA GLY A 76 16.62 11.19 14.40
C GLY A 76 16.01 11.71 13.10
N TYR A 77 16.17 11.00 11.98
CA TYR A 77 15.59 11.44 10.70
C TYR A 77 14.07 11.31 10.73
N GLN A 78 13.36 12.29 10.16
CA GLN A 78 11.93 12.10 9.94
C GLN A 78 11.71 11.18 8.74
N CYS A 79 11.20 9.98 8.99
CA CYS A 79 10.93 9.02 7.93
C CYS A 79 9.45 8.64 7.87
N PHE A 80 8.96 8.31 6.68
CA PHE A 80 7.59 7.81 6.53
C PHE A 80 7.46 6.83 5.36
N ASN A 81 6.79 5.71 5.59
CA ASN A 81 6.45 4.75 4.56
C ASN A 81 5.01 5.00 4.09
N PHE A 82 4.83 5.59 2.90
CA PHE A 82 3.52 5.86 2.31
C PHE A 82 2.89 4.63 1.65
N ALA A 83 3.64 3.53 1.50
CA ALA A 83 3.21 2.37 0.76
C ALA A 83 2.10 1.59 1.47
N MET A 84 1.16 1.04 0.74
CA MET A 84 0.10 0.20 1.27
C MET A 84 -0.14 -0.99 0.35
N SER A 85 -0.69 -2.07 0.90
CA SER A 85 -1.07 -3.24 0.11
C SER A 85 -1.97 -2.86 -1.07
N SER A 86 -1.63 -3.35 -2.26
CA SER A 86 -2.32 -3.05 -3.53
C SER A 86 -2.47 -1.56 -3.90
N GLN A 87 -1.56 -0.71 -3.43
CA GLN A 87 -1.48 0.68 -3.87
C GLN A 87 -0.91 0.79 -5.28
N THR A 88 -1.58 1.59 -6.11
CA THR A 88 -1.22 1.90 -7.49
C THR A 88 -0.69 3.33 -7.62
N TYR A 89 0.05 3.62 -8.69
CA TYR A 89 0.72 4.92 -8.85
C TYR A 89 -0.20 6.15 -8.86
N ASN A 90 -1.44 6.04 -9.33
CA ASN A 90 -2.40 7.15 -9.23
C ASN A 90 -2.75 7.49 -7.77
N TYR A 91 -2.77 6.48 -6.88
CA TYR A 91 -2.96 6.69 -5.45
C TYR A 91 -1.68 7.15 -4.76
N ASP A 92 -0.50 6.68 -5.18
CA ASP A 92 0.77 7.28 -4.77
C ASP A 92 0.80 8.78 -5.07
N TYR A 93 0.43 9.19 -6.29
CA TYR A 93 0.35 10.59 -6.68
C TYR A 93 -0.70 11.38 -5.86
N ALA A 94 -1.83 10.76 -5.54
CA ALA A 94 -2.85 11.35 -4.67
C ALA A 94 -2.32 11.62 -3.24
N LEU A 95 -1.57 10.67 -2.67
CA LEU A 95 -0.90 10.82 -1.38
C LEU A 95 0.09 11.98 -1.40
N LEU A 96 0.97 12.03 -2.40
CA LEU A 96 1.93 13.12 -2.58
C LEU A 96 1.24 14.48 -2.69
N SER A 97 0.15 14.54 -3.46
CA SER A 97 -0.61 15.77 -3.68
C SER A 97 -1.30 16.27 -2.40
N MET A 98 -1.85 15.36 -1.59
CA MET A 98 -2.47 15.70 -0.32
C MET A 98 -1.45 16.11 0.75
N TYR A 99 -0.33 15.39 0.82
CA TYR A 99 0.70 15.56 1.82
C TYR A 99 1.91 16.36 1.34
N LYS A 100 1.73 17.18 0.30
CA LYS A 100 2.78 18.01 -0.29
C LYS A 100 3.53 18.88 0.73
N LYS A 101 2.84 19.33 1.79
CA LYS A 101 3.41 20.23 2.80
C LYS A 101 4.18 19.51 3.91
N GLN A 102 4.23 18.17 3.86
CA GLN A 102 4.87 17.35 4.87
C GLN A 102 6.32 17.02 4.50
N PHE A 103 6.76 17.28 3.27
CA PHE A 103 8.14 17.01 2.84
C PHE A 103 9.08 18.12 3.28
N ALA A 104 10.29 17.73 3.74
CA ALA A 104 11.38 18.67 3.93
C ALA A 104 11.89 19.20 2.58
N ASP A 105 12.58 20.35 2.61
CA ASP A 105 13.21 20.95 1.41
C ASP A 105 14.18 20.00 0.72
N ASN A 106 14.88 19.17 1.51
CA ASN A 106 15.69 18.05 1.02
C ASN A 106 15.03 16.76 1.47
N CYS A 107 14.48 16.00 0.51
CA CYS A 107 13.80 14.74 0.76
C CYS A 107 14.32 13.66 -0.18
N LEU A 108 14.62 12.47 0.35
CA LEU A 108 14.93 11.27 -0.43
C LEU A 108 13.69 10.39 -0.49
N MET A 109 13.30 9.98 -1.70
CA MET A 109 12.12 9.14 -1.92
C MET A 109 12.45 7.91 -2.76
N PHE A 110 12.22 6.74 -2.18
CA PHE A 110 12.25 5.48 -2.91
C PHE A 110 10.89 5.20 -3.55
N ILE A 111 10.89 4.84 -4.83
CA ILE A 111 9.68 4.54 -5.59
C ILE A 111 9.82 3.11 -6.12
N PRO A 112 9.17 2.13 -5.45
CA PRO A 112 9.22 0.75 -5.87
C PRO A 112 8.60 0.54 -7.26
N VAL A 113 9.33 -0.15 -8.14
CA VAL A 113 8.86 -0.58 -9.46
C VAL A 113 8.98 -2.09 -9.53
N SER A 114 7.89 -2.80 -9.24
CA SER A 114 7.83 -4.26 -9.26
C SER A 114 7.41 -4.77 -10.64
N TYR A 115 7.62 -6.06 -10.92
CA TYR A 115 7.20 -6.68 -12.19
C TYR A 115 5.71 -6.48 -12.53
N PHE A 116 4.85 -6.23 -11.56
CA PHE A 116 3.44 -5.95 -11.78
C PHE A 116 3.05 -4.46 -11.75
N SER A 117 4.00 -3.55 -11.51
CA SER A 117 3.70 -2.13 -11.25
C SER A 117 2.99 -1.42 -12.41
N PHE A 118 3.20 -1.87 -13.65
CA PHE A 118 2.55 -1.30 -14.83
C PHE A 118 1.24 -1.99 -15.22
N ASN A 119 0.75 -2.88 -14.37
CA ASN A 119 -0.42 -3.71 -14.63
C ASN A 119 -1.56 -3.39 -13.64
N ASN A 120 -2.76 -3.86 -13.92
CA ASN A 120 -3.89 -3.85 -12.99
C ASN A 120 -3.82 -5.06 -12.06
N GLU A 121 -3.77 -4.80 -10.75
CA GLU A 121 -3.81 -5.87 -9.75
C GLU A 121 -5.23 -6.41 -9.50
N VAL A 122 -6.27 -5.66 -9.89
CA VAL A 122 -7.67 -5.98 -9.64
C VAL A 122 -8.20 -7.00 -10.64
N THR A 123 -8.90 -8.01 -10.13
CA THR A 123 -9.47 -9.10 -10.92
C THR A 123 -10.97 -8.93 -11.18
N ASN A 124 -11.65 -8.08 -10.41
CA ASN A 124 -13.08 -7.81 -10.53
C ASN A 124 -13.47 -6.46 -9.89
N GLU A 125 -14.69 -5.99 -10.20
CA GLU A 125 -15.22 -4.70 -9.75
C GLU A 125 -15.39 -4.58 -8.23
N GLN A 126 -15.75 -5.68 -7.54
CA GLN A 126 -15.93 -5.65 -6.07
C GLN A 126 -14.61 -5.42 -5.36
N GLU A 127 -13.55 -6.07 -5.84
CA GLU A 127 -12.19 -5.89 -5.35
C GLU A 127 -11.69 -4.46 -5.63
N GLU A 128 -11.95 -3.93 -6.82
CA GLU A 128 -11.61 -2.55 -7.16
C GLU A 128 -12.30 -1.53 -6.24
N GLN A 129 -13.60 -1.71 -5.97
CA GLN A 129 -14.36 -0.88 -5.05
C GLN A 129 -13.81 -0.98 -3.62
N PHE A 130 -13.46 -2.18 -3.16
CA PHE A 130 -12.86 -2.41 -1.84
C PHE A 130 -11.50 -1.71 -1.69
N LEU A 131 -10.60 -1.89 -2.66
CA LEU A 131 -9.27 -1.25 -2.64
C LEU A 131 -9.38 0.27 -2.75
N THR A 132 -10.36 0.78 -3.50
CA THR A 132 -10.63 2.20 -3.64
C THR A 132 -11.22 2.80 -2.36
N ALA A 133 -12.15 2.09 -1.69
CA ALA A 133 -12.78 2.55 -0.45
C ALA A 133 -11.78 2.80 0.68
N LYS A 134 -10.64 2.08 0.70
CA LYS A 134 -9.53 2.35 1.62
C LYS A 134 -9.13 3.82 1.64
N TYR A 135 -8.97 4.43 0.48
CA TYR A 135 -8.48 5.82 0.37
C TYR A 135 -9.50 6.86 0.83
N TYR A 136 -10.80 6.54 0.77
CA TYR A 136 -11.82 7.43 1.31
C TYR A 136 -11.59 7.63 2.81
N THR A 137 -11.14 6.62 3.55
CA THR A 137 -11.00 6.72 5.02
C THR A 137 -10.08 7.85 5.51
N PHE A 138 -9.17 8.35 4.67
CA PHE A 138 -8.22 9.40 5.08
C PHE A 138 -7.92 10.46 4.00
N LEU A 139 -8.10 10.19 2.70
CA LEU A 139 -7.87 11.21 1.67
C LEU A 139 -9.01 12.23 1.62
N SER A 140 -8.67 13.49 1.39
CA SER A 140 -9.66 14.50 1.06
C SER A 140 -10.26 14.21 -0.33
N PRO A 141 -11.59 14.36 -0.52
CA PRO A 141 -12.29 14.07 -1.79
C PRO A 141 -11.63 14.61 -3.05
N ARG A 142 -11.02 15.80 -2.98
CA ARG A 142 -10.36 16.45 -4.12
C ARG A 142 -9.11 15.73 -4.64
N TYR A 143 -8.52 14.84 -3.85
CA TYR A 143 -7.31 14.09 -4.21
C TYR A 143 -7.62 12.65 -4.60
N ILE A 144 -8.83 12.14 -4.34
CA ILE A 144 -9.20 10.77 -4.65
C ILE A 144 -9.37 10.63 -6.17
N PRO A 145 -8.60 9.77 -6.85
CA PRO A 145 -8.81 9.46 -8.26
C PRO A 145 -10.23 8.95 -8.50
N ASN A 146 -10.91 9.47 -9.53
CA ASN A 146 -12.27 9.06 -9.89
C ASN A 146 -13.27 9.09 -8.72
N TYR A 147 -13.19 10.12 -7.87
CA TYR A 147 -14.04 10.27 -6.69
C TYR A 147 -15.54 10.01 -6.98
N ASP A 148 -16.12 9.14 -6.17
CA ASP A 148 -17.52 8.74 -6.17
C ASP A 148 -18.18 9.17 -4.84
N PRO A 149 -19.13 10.13 -4.87
CA PRO A 149 -19.88 10.53 -3.68
C PRO A 149 -20.62 9.38 -2.98
N TYR A 150 -21.02 8.33 -3.71
CA TYR A 150 -21.68 7.18 -3.11
C TYR A 150 -20.71 6.39 -2.23
N ILE A 151 -19.50 6.10 -2.74
CA ILE A 151 -18.45 5.42 -1.97
C ILE A 151 -18.09 6.24 -0.72
N ASP A 152 -18.02 7.57 -0.85
CA ASP A 152 -17.76 8.47 0.29
C ASP A 152 -18.84 8.38 1.37
N ILE A 153 -20.12 8.44 0.96
CA ILE A 153 -21.27 8.34 1.87
C ILE A 153 -21.23 7.02 2.64
N VAL A 154 -21.05 5.91 1.93
CA VAL A 154 -21.07 4.60 2.58
C VAL A 154 -19.80 4.34 3.39
N THR A 155 -18.64 4.92 3.04
CA THR A 155 -17.41 4.69 3.80
C THR A 155 -17.39 5.50 5.10
N HIS A 156 -17.80 6.77 5.06
CA HIS A 156 -17.68 7.70 6.19
C HIS A 156 -18.92 7.86 7.06
N TYR A 157 -20.10 7.83 6.45
CA TYR A 157 -21.32 8.29 7.13
C TYR A 157 -22.29 7.15 7.39
N LEU A 158 -22.38 6.19 6.47
CA LEU A 158 -23.35 5.10 6.51
C LEU A 158 -22.73 3.74 6.11
N PRO A 159 -21.66 3.25 6.78
CA PRO A 159 -21.05 1.93 6.49
C PRO A 159 -22.00 0.75 6.57
N ILE A 160 -23.10 0.88 7.30
CA ILE A 160 -24.18 -0.09 7.30
C ILE A 160 -24.72 -0.42 5.90
N LEU A 161 -24.68 0.54 4.96
CA LEU A 161 -25.17 0.37 3.59
C LEU A 161 -24.26 -0.54 2.75
N SER A 162 -23.00 -0.71 3.18
CA SER A 162 -22.03 -1.63 2.56
C SER A 162 -21.85 -2.92 3.37
N ALA A 163 -22.68 -3.17 4.39
CA ALA A 163 -22.47 -4.28 5.30
C ALA A 163 -22.63 -5.67 4.66
N GLY A 164 -23.39 -5.81 3.56
CA GLY A 164 -23.56 -7.12 2.90
C GLY A 164 -23.92 -8.25 3.87
N GLU A 165 -23.12 -9.32 3.88
CA GLU A 165 -23.27 -10.46 4.81
C GLU A 165 -22.85 -10.14 6.25
N ASP A 166 -21.98 -9.13 6.45
CA ASP A 166 -21.53 -8.66 7.76
C ASP A 166 -22.63 -7.95 8.56
N ILE A 167 -23.78 -7.67 7.95
CA ILE A 167 -24.97 -7.19 8.67
C ILE A 167 -25.36 -8.14 9.82
N THR A 168 -25.02 -9.43 9.70
CA THR A 168 -25.26 -10.45 10.72
C THR A 168 -24.48 -10.20 12.01
N LYS A 169 -23.34 -9.49 11.97
CA LYS A 169 -22.53 -9.12 13.14
C LYS A 169 -23.27 -8.18 14.12
N ILE A 170 -24.32 -7.50 13.64
CA ILE A 170 -25.17 -6.60 14.44
C ILE A 170 -26.19 -7.40 15.27
N LEU A 171 -26.50 -8.64 14.85
CA LEU A 171 -27.45 -9.51 15.53
C LEU A 171 -26.78 -10.14 16.77
N PRO A 172 -27.53 -10.38 17.86
CA PRO A 172 -27.00 -10.90 19.12
C PRO A 172 -26.62 -12.40 19.06
N PHE A 173 -26.27 -12.92 17.89
CA PHE A 173 -25.81 -14.29 17.72
C PHE A 173 -24.29 -14.34 17.86
N PRO A 174 -23.72 -15.24 18.67
CA PRO A 174 -22.28 -15.32 18.85
C PRO A 174 -21.63 -15.74 17.53
N SER A 175 -20.90 -14.82 16.89
CA SER A 175 -19.99 -15.13 15.80
C SER A 175 -18.81 -15.93 16.36
N PRO A 176 -18.40 -17.06 15.74
CA PRO A 176 -17.20 -17.76 16.14
C PRO A 176 -15.98 -16.89 15.80
N ALA A 177 -15.37 -16.28 16.81
CA ALA A 177 -14.11 -15.56 16.65
C ALA A 177 -12.98 -16.57 16.44
N LEU A 178 -12.46 -16.66 15.22
CA LEU A 178 -11.23 -17.40 14.92
C LEU A 178 -10.06 -16.51 15.32
N LYS A 179 -9.44 -16.79 16.47
CA LYS A 179 -8.18 -16.16 16.86
C LYS A 179 -7.06 -16.75 16.02
N VAL A 180 -6.57 -15.99 15.04
CA VAL A 180 -5.30 -16.28 14.38
C VAL A 180 -4.20 -15.86 15.35
N PHE A 181 -3.39 -16.82 15.78
CA PHE A 181 -2.19 -16.54 16.55
C PHE A 181 -1.11 -16.06 15.59
N ALA A 182 -0.59 -14.85 15.81
CA ALA A 182 0.66 -14.43 15.21
C ALA A 182 1.76 -15.35 15.75
N ALA A 183 2.40 -16.12 14.87
CA ALA A 183 3.55 -16.92 15.23
C ALA A 183 4.73 -15.98 15.53
N GLU A 184 5.32 -16.12 16.72
CA GLU A 184 6.61 -15.52 17.03
C GLU A 184 7.67 -16.11 16.08
N ALA A 185 8.66 -15.29 15.71
CA ALA A 185 9.78 -15.71 14.89
C ALA A 185 10.48 -16.93 15.53
N PRO A 186 10.55 -18.09 14.85
CA PRO A 186 11.11 -19.27 15.47
C PRO A 186 12.64 -19.25 15.45
N ALA A 187 13.21 -19.98 16.41
CA ALA A 187 14.57 -20.50 16.35
C ALA A 187 14.84 -21.21 15.01
N ALA A 188 16.12 -21.48 14.71
CA ALA A 188 16.54 -22.16 13.49
C ALA A 188 15.60 -23.34 13.13
N LEU A 189 14.89 -23.17 12.00
CA LEU A 189 13.90 -24.12 11.51
C LEU A 189 14.54 -25.50 11.32
N SER A 190 13.83 -26.55 11.72
CA SER A 190 14.21 -27.90 11.36
C SER A 190 14.15 -28.10 9.84
N PRO A 191 14.88 -29.09 9.27
CA PRO A 191 14.83 -29.37 7.84
C PRO A 191 13.42 -29.65 7.30
N GLU A 192 12.54 -30.24 8.12
CA GLU A 192 11.14 -30.51 7.74
C GLU A 192 10.30 -29.22 7.69
N GLU A 193 10.49 -28.32 8.65
CA GLU A 193 9.81 -27.02 8.67
C GLU A 193 10.27 -26.11 7.53
N LEU A 194 11.56 -26.16 7.17
CA LEU A 194 12.09 -25.42 6.02
C LEU A 194 11.49 -25.93 4.71
N ALA A 195 11.38 -27.25 4.53
CA ALA A 195 10.76 -27.85 3.36
C ALA A 195 9.26 -27.50 3.26
N ALA A 196 8.54 -27.51 4.39
CA ALA A 196 7.13 -27.09 4.43
C ALA A 196 6.97 -25.60 4.07
N LYS A 197 7.84 -24.74 4.60
CA LYS A 197 7.86 -23.30 4.27
C LYS A 197 8.16 -23.06 2.80
N GLU A 198 9.09 -23.81 2.21
CA GLU A 198 9.41 -23.71 0.78
C GLU A 198 8.20 -24.09 -0.10
N VAL A 199 7.42 -25.11 0.28
CA VAL A 199 6.18 -25.48 -0.42
C VAL A 199 5.14 -24.35 -0.34
N GLU A 200 4.93 -23.78 0.85
CA GLU A 200 4.02 -22.64 1.03
C GLU A 200 4.44 -21.43 0.17
N PHE A 201 5.73 -21.11 0.15
CA PHE A 201 6.25 -20.02 -0.67
C PHE A 201 6.08 -20.29 -2.16
N LYS A 202 6.33 -21.51 -2.63
CA LYS A 202 6.07 -21.86 -4.05
C LYS A 202 4.61 -21.66 -4.42
N GLU A 203 3.67 -22.08 -3.57
CA GLU A 203 2.24 -21.88 -3.81
C GLU A 203 1.88 -20.39 -3.85
N LYS A 204 2.37 -19.60 -2.89
CA LYS A 204 2.16 -18.15 -2.88
C LYS A 204 2.77 -17.47 -4.11
N ALA A 205 3.97 -17.87 -4.52
CA ALA A 205 4.64 -17.36 -5.73
C ALA A 205 3.79 -17.60 -6.98
N GLN A 206 3.30 -18.84 -7.14
CA GLN A 206 2.44 -19.21 -8.27
C GLN A 206 1.13 -18.42 -8.25
N ASN A 207 0.45 -18.34 -7.10
CA ASN A 207 -0.79 -17.57 -6.99
C ASN A 207 -0.59 -16.09 -7.32
N ARG A 208 0.54 -15.50 -6.87
CA ARG A 208 0.90 -14.12 -7.17
C ARG A 208 1.22 -13.91 -8.64
N TYR A 209 1.97 -14.83 -9.24
CA TYR A 209 2.28 -14.82 -10.67
C TYR A 209 0.99 -14.90 -11.50
N HIS A 210 0.15 -15.91 -11.26
CA HIS A 210 -1.09 -16.12 -11.99
C HIS A 210 -2.02 -14.90 -11.89
N ARG A 211 -2.19 -14.34 -10.69
CA ARG A 211 -2.98 -13.11 -10.49
C ARG A 211 -2.49 -11.94 -11.35
N HIS A 212 -1.17 -11.85 -11.55
CA HIS A 212 -0.56 -10.73 -12.23
C HIS A 212 -0.35 -10.92 -13.71
N MET A 213 -0.23 -12.16 -14.16
CA MET A 213 0.20 -12.48 -15.50
C MET A 213 -0.87 -13.21 -16.32
N ASP A 214 -1.73 -14.00 -15.70
CA ASP A 214 -2.74 -14.75 -16.45
C ASP A 214 -3.87 -13.83 -16.94
N ASP A 215 -4.45 -14.18 -18.09
CA ASP A 215 -5.62 -13.52 -18.70
C ASP A 215 -5.44 -12.02 -19.02
N LYS A 216 -4.19 -11.59 -19.28
CA LYS A 216 -3.88 -10.19 -19.62
C LYS A 216 -3.30 -10.05 -21.01
N GLU A 217 -3.87 -9.11 -21.76
CA GLU A 217 -3.42 -8.76 -23.11
C GLU A 217 -2.27 -7.73 -23.10
N GLU A 218 -2.20 -6.88 -22.07
CA GLU A 218 -1.20 -5.82 -21.92
C GLU A 218 -0.67 -5.78 -20.47
N TYR A 219 0.65 -5.94 -20.32
CA TYR A 219 1.34 -5.92 -19.01
C TYR A 219 1.86 -4.53 -18.65
N PHE A 220 2.02 -3.65 -19.64
CA PHE A 220 2.59 -2.30 -19.52
C PHE A 220 1.55 -1.26 -19.88
N LEU A 221 0.58 -1.05 -18.99
CA LEU A 221 -0.51 -0.10 -19.21
C LEU A 221 0.05 1.33 -19.24
N GLN A 222 -0.18 2.04 -20.35
CA GLN A 222 0.28 3.42 -20.53
C GLN A 222 -0.20 4.33 -19.39
N GLU A 223 -1.40 4.13 -18.86
CA GLU A 223 -1.92 4.88 -17.71
C GLU A 223 -1.00 4.73 -16.47
N ARG A 224 -0.47 3.54 -16.20
CA ARG A 224 0.43 3.32 -15.05
C ARG A 224 1.78 3.97 -15.27
N ILE A 225 2.28 3.95 -16.50
CA ILE A 225 3.51 4.64 -16.91
C ILE A 225 3.34 6.17 -16.74
N ASP A 226 2.22 6.73 -17.21
CA ASP A 226 1.92 8.15 -17.08
C ASP A 226 1.81 8.59 -15.62
N ASN A 227 1.14 7.78 -14.78
CA ASN A 227 1.07 8.04 -13.34
C ASN A 227 2.47 8.03 -12.68
N LEU A 228 3.37 7.14 -13.10
CA LEU A 228 4.76 7.16 -12.60
C LEU A 228 5.50 8.43 -13.04
N TYR A 229 5.28 8.90 -14.27
CA TYR A 229 5.82 10.20 -14.70
C TYR A 229 5.26 11.37 -13.89
N ASP A 230 3.99 11.36 -13.51
CA ASP A 230 3.40 12.38 -12.65
C ASP A 230 4.04 12.41 -11.26
N ILE A 231 4.33 11.24 -10.68
CA ILE A 231 5.10 11.12 -9.42
C ILE A 231 6.51 11.71 -9.59
N LEU A 232 7.24 11.33 -10.65
CA LEU A 232 8.60 11.79 -10.88
C LEU A 232 8.65 13.31 -11.15
N ALA A 233 7.66 13.84 -11.87
CA ALA A 233 7.49 15.27 -12.07
C ALA A 233 7.21 15.98 -10.74
N PHE A 234 6.33 15.44 -9.90
CA PHE A 234 6.08 15.95 -8.55
C PHE A 234 7.38 15.99 -7.74
N CYS A 235 8.16 14.92 -7.72
CA CYS A 235 9.42 14.89 -6.99
C CYS A 235 10.36 16.00 -7.46
N LYS A 236 10.56 16.12 -8.77
CA LYS A 236 11.41 17.14 -9.39
C LYS A 236 10.95 18.57 -9.07
N GLU A 237 9.66 18.85 -9.17
CA GLU A 237 9.09 20.18 -8.91
C GLU A 237 9.20 20.61 -7.44
N ASN A 238 9.34 19.64 -6.52
CA ASN A 238 9.38 19.88 -5.08
C ASN A 238 10.74 19.58 -4.45
N GLY A 239 11.81 19.45 -5.26
CA GLY A 239 13.16 19.23 -4.75
C GLY A 239 13.38 17.86 -4.07
N ILE A 240 12.51 16.88 -4.34
CA ILE A 240 12.62 15.52 -3.81
C ILE A 240 13.54 14.70 -4.73
N THR A 241 14.59 14.12 -4.16
CA THR A 241 15.47 13.16 -4.84
C THR A 241 14.74 11.83 -4.96
N ALA A 242 14.25 11.51 -6.15
CA ALA A 242 13.57 10.26 -6.45
C ALA A 242 14.56 9.15 -6.85
N VAL A 243 14.37 7.95 -6.32
CA VAL A 243 15.13 6.74 -6.67
C VAL A 243 14.13 5.64 -7.05
N LEU A 244 14.17 5.19 -8.31
CA LEU A 244 13.41 4.02 -8.73
C LEU A 244 14.10 2.76 -8.22
N ILE A 245 13.33 1.80 -7.72
CA ILE A 245 13.93 0.60 -7.12
C ILE A 245 13.04 -0.64 -7.27
N THR A 246 13.62 -1.78 -7.63
CA THR A 246 12.93 -3.07 -7.54
C THR A 246 13.42 -3.77 -6.28
N THR A 247 12.49 -4.13 -5.38
CA THR A 247 12.82 -4.76 -4.10
C THR A 247 13.22 -6.22 -4.29
N PRO A 248 13.91 -6.85 -3.31
CA PRO A 248 14.29 -8.25 -3.41
C PRO A 248 13.10 -9.21 -3.49
N TYR A 249 13.23 -10.25 -4.29
CA TYR A 249 12.30 -11.38 -4.38
C TYR A 249 12.98 -12.68 -3.98
N THR A 250 12.20 -13.71 -3.68
CA THR A 250 12.74 -15.07 -3.68
C THR A 250 12.92 -15.55 -5.13
N SER A 251 13.90 -16.43 -5.36
CA SER A 251 14.06 -17.12 -6.65
C SER A 251 12.79 -17.88 -7.06
N LEU A 252 12.04 -18.38 -6.07
CA LEU A 252 10.74 -19.05 -6.26
C LEU A 252 9.71 -18.17 -6.98
N TYR A 253 9.80 -16.84 -6.84
CA TYR A 253 8.95 -15.88 -7.53
C TYR A 253 9.60 -15.34 -8.80
N SER A 254 10.85 -14.87 -8.72
CA SER A 254 11.49 -14.19 -9.85
C SER A 254 11.74 -15.11 -11.05
N GLU A 255 11.92 -16.42 -10.84
CA GLU A 255 12.11 -17.41 -11.91
C GLU A 255 10.81 -17.81 -12.63
N LEU A 256 9.63 -17.41 -12.12
CA LEU A 256 8.37 -17.64 -12.82
C LEU A 256 8.21 -16.75 -14.05
N PHE A 257 8.89 -15.60 -14.08
CA PHE A 257 8.84 -14.64 -15.18
C PHE A 257 9.77 -15.04 -16.31
N SER A 258 9.26 -15.02 -17.54
CA SER A 258 10.05 -15.39 -18.70
C SER A 258 11.16 -14.36 -18.98
N PRO A 259 12.27 -14.78 -19.61
CA PRO A 259 13.33 -13.86 -20.02
C PRO A 259 12.82 -12.71 -20.89
N GLU A 260 11.86 -12.96 -21.78
CA GLU A 260 11.26 -11.96 -22.67
C GLU A 260 10.48 -10.91 -21.88
N PHE A 261 9.69 -11.34 -20.89
CA PHE A 261 8.99 -10.42 -20.00
C PHE A 261 9.98 -9.55 -19.21
N LYS A 262 11.03 -10.15 -18.64
CA LYS A 262 12.06 -9.41 -17.91
C LYS A 262 12.77 -8.38 -18.82
N GLU A 263 13.10 -8.77 -20.05
CA GLU A 263 13.70 -7.86 -21.04
C GLU A 263 12.80 -6.65 -21.32
N GLU A 264 11.51 -6.87 -21.55
CA GLU A 264 10.54 -5.79 -21.78
C GLU A 264 10.38 -4.90 -20.54
N PHE A 265 10.27 -5.50 -19.36
CA PHE A 265 10.21 -4.78 -18.09
C PHE A 265 11.42 -3.87 -17.90
N TYR A 266 12.64 -4.39 -18.07
CA TYR A 266 13.84 -3.59 -17.93
C TYR A 266 13.97 -2.53 -19.02
N ALA A 267 13.54 -2.81 -20.26
CA ALA A 267 13.53 -1.81 -21.31
C ALA A 267 12.64 -0.61 -20.93
N GLU A 268 11.44 -0.88 -20.43
CA GLU A 268 10.48 0.15 -20.02
C GLU A 268 10.99 0.96 -18.82
N VAL A 269 11.42 0.31 -17.73
CA VAL A 269 11.90 1.00 -16.53
C VAL A 269 13.15 1.84 -16.81
N ASN A 270 14.09 1.32 -17.61
CA ASN A 270 15.28 2.08 -17.99
C ASN A 270 14.94 3.28 -18.90
N ALA A 271 13.95 3.15 -19.79
CA ALA A 271 13.48 4.26 -20.61
C ALA A 271 12.84 5.36 -19.74
N ILE A 272 12.04 4.98 -18.75
CA ILE A 272 11.45 5.90 -17.75
C ILE A 272 12.54 6.60 -16.95
N ALA A 273 13.45 5.84 -16.35
CA ALA A 273 14.58 6.34 -15.55
C ALA A 273 15.43 7.34 -16.36
N SER A 274 15.80 6.98 -17.59
CA SER A 274 16.58 7.84 -18.49
C SER A 274 15.85 9.14 -18.83
N LYS A 275 14.57 9.06 -19.23
CA LYS A 275 13.77 10.23 -19.60
C LYS A 275 13.53 11.17 -18.42
N ALA A 276 13.29 10.63 -17.23
CA ALA A 276 13.08 11.42 -16.02
C ALA A 276 14.39 11.88 -15.37
N CYS A 277 15.54 11.35 -15.82
CA CYS A 277 16.86 11.60 -15.23
C CYS A 277 16.92 11.21 -13.74
N VAL A 278 16.39 10.03 -13.40
CA VAL A 278 16.43 9.44 -12.06
C VAL A 278 17.16 8.11 -12.11
N PRO A 279 17.86 7.69 -11.05
CA PRO A 279 18.49 6.39 -10.98
C PRO A 279 17.46 5.27 -10.85
N TYR A 280 17.84 4.08 -11.30
CA TYR A 280 17.10 2.83 -11.10
C TYR A 280 18.04 1.75 -10.57
N TYR A 281 17.64 1.09 -9.49
CA TYR A 281 18.37 -0.02 -8.88
C TYR A 281 17.49 -1.26 -8.79
N ASP A 282 18.00 -2.41 -9.22
CA ASP A 282 17.26 -3.67 -9.18
C ASP A 282 17.89 -4.65 -8.20
N PHE A 283 17.12 -5.06 -7.19
CA PHE A 283 17.49 -6.08 -6.21
C PHE A 283 16.66 -7.38 -6.35
N SER A 284 15.82 -7.50 -7.37
CA SER A 284 14.86 -8.59 -7.57
C SER A 284 15.49 -9.98 -7.58
N ASP A 285 16.70 -10.10 -8.15
CA ASP A 285 17.49 -11.33 -8.25
C ASP A 285 18.78 -11.26 -7.39
N ASP A 286 18.80 -10.42 -6.35
CA ASP A 286 19.99 -10.23 -5.49
C ASP A 286 20.32 -11.47 -4.64
N GLU A 287 21.50 -12.06 -4.87
CA GLU A 287 21.95 -13.30 -4.21
C GLU A 287 22.00 -13.23 -2.68
N ARG A 288 22.06 -12.01 -2.10
CA ARG A 288 21.99 -11.81 -0.64
C ARG A 288 20.60 -12.10 -0.08
N PHE A 289 19.58 -12.19 -0.93
CA PHE A 289 18.18 -12.39 -0.58
C PHE A 289 17.56 -13.62 -1.26
N SER A 290 17.76 -13.83 -2.57
CA SER A 290 16.91 -14.70 -3.40
C SER A 290 16.70 -16.12 -2.88
N ASN A 291 17.70 -16.69 -2.20
CA ASN A 291 17.67 -18.05 -1.67
C ASN A 291 17.57 -18.13 -0.13
N ARG A 292 17.30 -17.00 0.54
CA ARG A 292 17.24 -16.86 2.01
C ARG A 292 15.81 -16.69 2.48
N LEU A 293 15.04 -17.77 2.47
CA LEU A 293 13.62 -17.77 2.82
C LEU A 293 13.34 -17.24 4.24
N GLU A 294 14.32 -17.28 5.14
CA GLU A 294 14.23 -16.69 6.48
C GLU A 294 14.11 -15.16 6.47
N LEU A 295 14.47 -14.47 5.37
CA LEU A 295 14.33 -13.02 5.22
C LEU A 295 12.97 -12.59 4.65
N PHE A 296 12.14 -13.55 4.26
CA PHE A 296 10.85 -13.27 3.64
C PHE A 296 9.66 -13.71 4.51
N ALA A 297 8.55 -12.99 4.36
CA ALA A 297 7.25 -13.33 4.93
C ALA A 297 6.47 -14.28 3.99
N ASP A 298 6.67 -14.12 2.68
CA ASP A 298 6.15 -14.97 1.61
C ASP A 298 7.13 -15.00 0.40
N ALA A 299 6.64 -15.22 -0.81
CA ALA A 299 7.50 -15.37 -1.99
C ALA A 299 8.07 -14.05 -2.53
N ASP A 300 7.39 -12.92 -2.28
CA ASP A 300 7.72 -11.62 -2.87
C ASP A 300 7.76 -10.46 -1.84
N HIS A 301 7.52 -10.74 -0.55
CA HIS A 301 7.60 -9.76 0.53
C HIS A 301 8.68 -10.11 1.55
N LEU A 302 9.56 -9.15 1.82
CA LEU A 302 10.49 -9.22 2.96
C LEU A 302 9.72 -9.26 4.28
N ASN A 303 10.25 -9.98 5.26
CA ASN A 303 9.80 -9.85 6.64
C ASN A 303 10.59 -8.74 7.37
N ALA A 304 10.30 -8.53 8.65
CA ALA A 304 10.95 -7.47 9.43
C ALA A 304 12.49 -7.58 9.50
N GLU A 305 13.05 -8.79 9.47
CA GLU A 305 14.51 -9.01 9.45
C GLU A 305 15.07 -8.73 8.05
N GLY A 306 14.43 -9.26 7.01
CA GLY A 306 14.79 -9.00 5.61
C GLY A 306 14.76 -7.52 5.26
N ALA A 307 13.72 -6.80 5.69
CA ALA A 307 13.58 -5.36 5.49
C ALA A 307 14.68 -4.57 6.19
N ALA A 308 15.00 -4.92 7.45
CA ALA A 308 16.10 -4.29 8.17
C ALA A 308 17.45 -4.56 7.49
N TYR A 309 17.67 -5.77 6.99
CA TYR A 309 18.87 -6.09 6.23
C TYR A 309 18.93 -5.34 4.89
N PHE A 310 17.81 -5.23 4.19
CA PHE A 310 17.70 -4.47 2.95
C PHE A 310 18.00 -2.99 3.16
N MET A 311 17.49 -2.37 4.22
CA MET A 311 17.84 -0.98 4.54
C MET A 311 19.35 -0.78 4.75
N ASN A 312 20.05 -1.71 5.39
CA ASN A 312 21.51 -1.64 5.52
C ASN A 312 22.22 -1.74 4.15
N VAL A 313 21.71 -2.61 3.26
CA VAL A 313 22.21 -2.70 1.88
C VAL A 313 22.02 -1.36 1.17
N LEU A 314 20.86 -0.73 1.30
CA LEU A 314 20.59 0.56 0.67
C LEU A 314 21.54 1.67 1.17
N GLU A 315 21.82 1.75 2.48
CA GLU A 315 22.78 2.74 3.00
C GLU A 315 24.20 2.53 2.44
N LEU A 316 24.56 1.28 2.15
CA LEU A 316 25.89 0.91 1.67
C LEU A 316 26.06 1.05 0.15
N GLU A 317 24.98 0.96 -0.61
CA GLU A 317 25.07 0.84 -2.08
C GLU A 317 24.40 1.96 -2.85
N ILE A 318 23.41 2.66 -2.27
CA ILE A 318 22.68 3.72 -2.97
C ILE A 318 23.40 5.06 -2.79
N PRO A 319 24.02 5.64 -3.83
CA PRO A 319 24.77 6.88 -3.73
C PRO A 319 23.91 8.06 -3.28
N GLU A 320 22.64 8.12 -3.71
CA GLU A 320 21.71 9.17 -3.31
C GLU A 320 21.40 9.11 -1.81
N MET A 321 21.33 7.89 -1.25
CA MET A 321 21.15 7.71 0.19
C MET A 321 22.41 8.10 0.96
N GLN A 322 23.58 7.72 0.46
CA GLN A 322 24.86 8.11 1.07
C GLN A 322 25.06 9.61 1.05
N ASP A 323 24.81 10.24 -0.09
CA ASP A 323 24.89 11.70 -0.27
C ASP A 323 23.90 12.41 0.64
N PHE A 324 22.66 11.92 0.70
CA PHE A 324 21.64 12.46 1.60
C PHE A 324 22.11 12.45 3.05
N LEU A 325 22.55 11.28 3.53
CA LEU A 325 22.97 11.08 4.92
C LEU A 325 24.28 11.80 5.29
N LEU A 326 25.11 12.13 4.30
CA LEU A 326 26.36 12.87 4.50
C LEU A 326 26.13 14.38 4.58
N HIS A 327 25.15 14.91 3.84
CA HIS A 327 24.95 16.35 3.67
C HIS A 327 23.71 16.91 4.36
N ASN A 328 22.82 16.07 4.85
CA ASN A 328 21.60 16.50 5.55
C ASN A 328 21.64 16.08 7.00
N GLU A 329 21.36 17.04 7.89
CA GLU A 329 21.22 16.75 9.32
C GLU A 329 19.78 16.32 9.62
N PRO A 330 19.58 15.44 10.62
CA PRO A 330 18.25 15.15 11.15
C PRO A 330 17.52 16.42 11.60
N ASN A 331 16.19 16.43 11.50
CA ASN A 331 15.37 17.54 11.99
C ASN A 331 15.69 17.84 13.46
N ARG A 332 15.97 19.11 13.76
CA ARG A 332 16.21 19.57 15.14
C ARG A 332 14.86 19.84 15.81
N TRP A 333 14.50 19.00 16.76
CA TRP A 333 13.28 19.12 17.58
C TRP A 333 13.41 20.21 18.65
#